data_AF-A0A096AWK9-F1
#
_entry.id   AF-A0A096AWK9-F1
#
_cell.length_a   1.000
_cell.length_b   1.000
_cell.length_c   1.000
_cell.angle_alpha   90.00
_cell.angle_beta   90.00
_cell.angle_gamma   90.00
#
_symmetry.space_group_name_H-M   'P 1'
#
loop_
_entity.id
_entity.type
_entity.pdbx_description
1 polymer ?
#
loop_
_entity_poly.entity_id
_entity_poly.type
_entity_poly.pdbx_seq_one_letter_code
_entity_poly.pdbx_strand_id
1 'polypeptide(L)'
;MTKYLLILSSVLLLTYTFSSCSKPMLEEGENSTEKSTLTKKTVTLSLAQETSPMRGEPNNVQLSPEIVYGINVYAKKSKDTEYSKYAYGLFTDPSKITLELPEINTYKFECIAIQDYEDKLFHENLSYEKPFLHGDQKPTEATNTFIYSTSENLCVLKEGYINIMKQKEPTKFPCIYKYYGFIEDYKPTSNILPEIYLKKLVYGLHFKIKPPKEGTIEISYNNNEEYIKISAQDTFYDHSYIQPFTNKLDELYLNKFNGKLILDLKWTKADGTVYQDQKTVDITRNTMHNISIEVSGSDPKQCKLKLDNDEMKQKDIEWHFKIK
;
A
#
# COMPACT_ATOMS: atom_id res chain seq x y z
N MET A 1 45.85 46.01 -45.76
CA MET A 1 45.02 47.03 -46.43
C MET A 1 43.57 46.60 -46.30
N THR A 2 42.82 47.15 -45.33
CA THR A 2 41.68 48.08 -45.54
C THR A 2 40.54 47.41 -46.34
N LYS A 3 39.29 47.22 -45.88
CA LYS A 3 38.39 48.00 -45.00
C LYS A 3 37.23 47.11 -44.47
N TYR A 4 36.65 47.58 -43.36
CA TYR A 4 35.37 47.25 -42.71
C TYR A 4 34.20 46.78 -43.60
N LEU A 5 33.37 45.87 -43.07
CA LEU A 5 31.91 46.09 -42.98
C LEU A 5 31.27 45.28 -41.83
N LEU A 6 30.77 46.02 -40.83
CA LEU A 6 29.83 45.56 -39.81
C LEU A 6 28.44 45.42 -40.47
N ILE A 7 27.79 44.28 -40.30
CA ILE A 7 26.32 44.17 -40.42
C ILE A 7 25.79 43.39 -39.21
N LEU A 8 25.13 44.12 -38.31
CA LEU A 8 24.14 43.59 -37.37
C LEU A 8 22.92 43.10 -38.16
N SER A 9 22.39 41.92 -37.85
CA SER A 9 20.94 41.75 -37.67
C SER A 9 20.56 40.36 -37.15
N SER A 10 19.90 40.38 -35.98
CA SER A 10 18.82 39.49 -35.54
C SER A 10 19.05 37.98 -35.47
N VAL A 11 19.34 37.54 -34.25
CA VAL A 11 18.93 36.24 -33.70
C VAL A 11 17.40 36.17 -33.71
N LEU A 12 16.82 35.21 -34.45
CA LEU A 12 15.43 34.81 -34.30
C LEU A 12 15.41 33.40 -33.69
N LEU A 13 15.24 33.35 -32.36
CA LEU A 13 14.90 32.12 -31.64
C LEU A 13 13.46 31.75 -32.01
N LEU A 14 13.28 30.78 -32.90
CA LEU A 14 12.02 30.06 -33.07
C LEU A 14 11.91 29.02 -31.96
N THR A 15 11.33 29.41 -30.83
CA THR A 15 10.85 28.49 -29.81
C THR A 15 9.63 27.75 -30.37
N TYR A 16 9.85 26.53 -30.88
CA TYR A 16 8.77 25.59 -31.15
C TYR A 16 8.21 25.09 -29.82
N THR A 17 7.15 25.73 -29.34
CA THR A 17 6.28 25.10 -28.35
C THR A 17 5.47 24.04 -29.08
N PHE A 18 5.80 22.76 -28.87
CA PHE A 18 4.91 21.66 -29.22
C PHE A 18 3.70 21.73 -28.29
N SER A 19 2.70 22.52 -28.68
CA SER A 19 1.35 22.45 -28.13
C SER A 19 0.73 21.15 -28.63
N SER A 20 0.87 20.08 -27.83
CA SER A 20 0.17 18.82 -28.07
C SER A 20 -1.32 19.01 -27.77
N CYS A 21 -2.06 19.51 -28.76
CA CYS A 21 -3.51 19.38 -28.80
C CYS A 21 -3.85 17.92 -29.09
N SER A 22 -4.10 17.11 -28.04
CA SER A 22 -4.86 15.88 -28.21
C SER A 22 -6.27 16.27 -28.65
N LYS A 23 -6.59 15.99 -29.92
CA LYS A 23 -7.97 16.02 -30.40
C LYS A 23 -8.76 14.95 -29.62
N PRO A 24 -9.95 15.26 -29.09
CA PRO A 24 -10.86 14.20 -28.69
C PRO A 24 -11.34 13.49 -29.96
N MET A 25 -10.97 12.22 -30.13
CA MET A 25 -11.61 11.31 -31.08
C MET A 25 -13.00 10.97 -30.55
N LEU A 26 -14.01 11.52 -31.22
CA LEU A 26 -15.37 11.02 -31.22
C LEU A 26 -15.64 10.52 -32.64
N GLU A 27 -16.06 9.27 -32.76
CA GLU A 27 -16.98 8.68 -33.75
C GLU A 27 -17.19 7.21 -33.33
N GLU A 28 -18.37 6.60 -33.39
CA GLU A 28 -19.51 6.86 -34.25
C GLU A 28 -20.82 6.30 -33.61
N GLY A 29 -21.94 7.00 -33.81
CA GLY A 29 -23.27 6.54 -33.39
C GLY A 29 -24.30 7.67 -33.22
N GLU A 30 -24.89 8.09 -34.34
CA GLU A 30 -26.09 8.92 -34.52
C GLU A 30 -25.98 10.47 -34.54
N ASN A 31 -26.51 11.01 -35.64
CA ASN A 31 -26.64 12.41 -36.01
C ASN A 31 -27.33 13.27 -34.93
N SER A 32 -26.65 14.31 -34.44
CA SER A 32 -27.17 15.68 -34.46
C SER A 32 -26.13 16.66 -33.92
N THR A 33 -26.15 17.84 -34.52
CA THR A 33 -25.31 19.00 -34.27
C THR A 33 -25.47 19.50 -32.83
N GLU A 34 -24.64 19.04 -31.90
CA GLU A 34 -24.35 19.76 -30.65
C GLU A 34 -22.98 19.34 -30.14
N LYS A 35 -21.97 20.18 -30.42
CA LYS A 35 -20.71 20.14 -29.66
C LYS A 35 -21.02 20.69 -28.27
N SER A 36 -21.71 19.90 -27.45
CA SER A 36 -21.94 20.23 -26.04
C SER A 36 -20.58 20.25 -25.35
N THR A 37 -19.98 21.44 -25.25
CA THR A 37 -18.93 21.72 -24.30
C THR A 37 -19.53 21.56 -22.91
N LEU A 38 -19.52 20.33 -22.40
CA LEU A 38 -19.87 20.04 -21.02
C LEU A 38 -19.06 20.97 -20.12
N THR A 39 -19.75 21.71 -19.23
CA THR A 39 -19.09 22.52 -18.21
C THR A 39 -18.16 21.62 -17.40
N LYS A 40 -16.88 21.99 -17.34
CA LYS A 40 -15.85 21.30 -16.57
C LYS A 40 -15.37 22.18 -15.44
N LYS A 41 -14.95 21.55 -14.37
CA LYS A 41 -14.33 22.21 -13.22
C LYS A 41 -12.96 21.58 -12.97
N THR A 42 -11.95 22.43 -12.79
CA THR A 42 -10.67 22.04 -12.22
C THR A 42 -10.87 21.66 -10.77
N VAL A 43 -10.53 20.43 -10.43
CA VAL A 43 -10.62 19.90 -9.08
C VAL A 43 -9.22 19.56 -8.60
N THR A 44 -8.88 20.01 -7.40
CA THR A 44 -7.68 19.56 -6.69
C THR A 44 -8.11 18.58 -5.61
N LEU A 45 -7.46 17.42 -5.56
CA LEU A 45 -7.76 16.37 -4.60
C LEU A 45 -6.79 16.46 -3.43
N SER A 46 -7.33 16.68 -2.23
CA SER A 46 -6.54 16.68 -1.00
C SER A 46 -6.38 15.25 -0.47
N LEU A 47 -5.18 14.91 0.01
CA LEU A 47 -4.90 13.65 0.68
C LEU A 47 -4.56 13.91 2.14
N ALA A 48 -5.40 13.44 3.06
CA ALA A 48 -5.18 13.55 4.49
C ALA A 48 -4.71 12.19 5.02
N GLN A 49 -3.44 12.08 5.43
CA GLN A 49 -2.86 10.82 5.89
C GLN A 49 -3.03 10.61 7.40
N GLU A 50 -3.30 9.38 7.82
CA GLU A 50 -3.25 8.98 9.23
C GLU A 50 -1.80 9.09 9.75
N THR A 51 -1.54 10.13 10.56
CA THR A 51 -0.20 10.45 11.09
C THR A 51 0.08 9.86 12.46
N SER A 52 -0.95 9.39 13.18
CA SER A 52 -0.77 8.77 14.49
C SER A 52 0.20 7.59 14.39
N PRO A 53 1.17 7.46 15.32
CA PRO A 53 2.05 6.30 15.33
C PRO A 53 1.21 5.02 15.49
N MET A 54 1.78 3.89 15.06
CA MET A 54 1.10 2.62 15.25
C MET A 54 0.95 2.35 16.75
N ARG A 55 -0.22 1.86 17.16
CA ARG A 55 -0.49 1.62 18.58
C ARG A 55 0.44 0.53 19.12
N GLY A 56 1.16 0.80 20.20
CA GLY A 56 2.12 -0.14 20.79
C GLY A 56 3.46 -0.24 20.04
N GLU A 57 3.67 0.59 19.02
CA GLU A 57 4.96 0.73 18.33
C GLU A 57 5.99 1.40 19.25
N PRO A 58 7.27 0.99 19.21
CA PRO A 58 8.33 1.71 19.91
C PRO A 58 8.39 3.17 19.46
N ASN A 59 8.65 4.09 20.39
CA ASN A 59 8.92 5.48 20.04
C ASN A 59 10.14 5.53 19.09
N ASN A 60 10.06 6.35 18.02
CA ASN A 60 11.12 6.63 17.03
C ASN A 60 11.19 5.74 15.77
N VAL A 61 10.10 5.12 15.31
CA VAL A 61 10.08 4.57 13.94
C VAL A 61 10.23 5.72 12.94
N GLN A 62 11.36 5.75 12.25
CA GLN A 62 11.67 6.76 11.25
C GLN A 62 11.18 6.29 9.89
N LEU A 63 10.10 6.89 9.40
CA LEU A 63 9.55 6.62 8.09
C LEU A 63 10.25 7.44 7.01
N SER A 64 10.32 6.87 5.81
CA SER A 64 10.73 7.65 4.63
C SER A 64 9.78 8.82 4.42
N PRO A 65 10.26 10.02 4.08
CA PRO A 65 9.38 11.11 3.64
C PRO A 65 8.76 10.83 2.26
N GLU A 66 9.30 9.87 1.51
CA GLU A 66 8.86 9.54 0.16
C GLU A 66 7.62 8.63 0.20
N ILE A 67 6.59 9.06 -0.51
CA ILE A 67 5.31 8.35 -0.64
C ILE A 67 4.90 8.37 -2.10
N VAL A 68 4.50 7.21 -2.62
CA VAL A 68 3.95 7.07 -3.97
C VAL A 68 2.45 6.84 -3.87
N TYR A 69 1.67 7.70 -4.51
CA TYR A 69 0.21 7.66 -4.52
C TYR A 69 -0.30 7.15 -5.86
N GLY A 70 -1.00 6.02 -5.84
CA GLY A 70 -1.74 5.50 -6.99
C GLY A 70 -3.22 5.80 -6.86
N ILE A 71 -3.76 6.53 -7.83
CA ILE A 71 -5.12 7.05 -7.78
C ILE A 71 -5.90 6.57 -9.00
N ASN A 72 -7.06 5.96 -8.74
CA ASN A 72 -8.08 5.70 -9.73
C ASN A 72 -9.25 6.69 -9.55
N VAL A 73 -9.78 7.15 -10.68
CA VAL A 73 -10.97 8.00 -10.76
C VAL A 73 -11.99 7.28 -11.61
N TYR A 74 -13.21 7.23 -11.10
CA TYR A 74 -14.35 6.66 -11.79
C TYR A 74 -15.45 7.70 -11.92
N ALA A 75 -16.20 7.64 -13.01
CA ALA A 75 -17.34 8.51 -13.28
C ALA A 75 -18.62 7.68 -13.39
N LYS A 76 -19.69 8.22 -12.82
CA LYS A 76 -21.07 7.73 -12.95
C LYS A 76 -21.89 8.84 -13.59
N LYS A 77 -22.43 8.60 -14.79
CA LYS A 77 -23.29 9.57 -15.47
C LYS A 77 -24.65 9.61 -14.76
N SER A 78 -25.42 10.68 -14.97
CA SER A 78 -26.70 10.90 -14.26
C SER A 78 -27.74 9.78 -14.40
N LYS A 79 -27.66 8.92 -15.43
CA LYS A 79 -28.56 7.79 -15.66
C LYS A 79 -27.93 6.43 -15.33
N ASP A 80 -26.64 6.41 -15.02
CA ASP A 80 -25.91 5.19 -14.76
C ASP A 80 -26.08 4.81 -13.29
N THR A 81 -26.24 3.52 -13.02
CA THR A 81 -26.27 2.97 -11.65
C THR A 81 -24.88 2.66 -11.12
N GLU A 82 -23.88 2.54 -12.02
CA GLU A 82 -22.54 2.07 -11.70
C GLU A 82 -21.46 3.08 -12.13
N TYR A 83 -20.31 2.96 -11.47
CA TYR A 83 -19.11 3.73 -11.80
C TYR A 83 -18.35 3.08 -12.95
N SER A 84 -17.98 3.87 -13.95
CA SER A 84 -17.09 3.48 -15.06
C SER A 84 -15.73 4.14 -14.91
N LYS A 85 -14.68 3.54 -15.48
CA LYS A 85 -13.32 4.09 -15.48
C LYS A 85 -13.32 5.50 -16.12
N TYR A 86 -12.51 6.39 -15.57
CA TYR A 86 -12.43 7.77 -16.06
C TYR A 86 -11.00 8.27 -16.19
N ALA A 87 -10.19 8.09 -15.14
CA ALA A 87 -8.79 8.45 -15.17
C ALA A 87 -8.01 7.67 -14.11
N TYR A 88 -6.70 7.60 -14.29
CA TYR A 88 -5.79 7.06 -13.28
C TYR A 88 -4.46 7.81 -13.30
N GLY A 89 -3.65 7.70 -12.25
CA GLY A 89 -2.33 8.32 -12.23
C GLY A 89 -1.50 7.91 -11.03
N LEU A 90 -0.18 8.05 -11.17
CA LEU A 90 0.80 7.92 -10.09
C LEU A 90 1.42 9.27 -9.76
N PHE A 91 1.52 9.55 -8.46
CA PHE A 91 2.01 10.82 -7.95
C PHE A 91 3.06 10.59 -6.86
N THR A 92 4.12 11.37 -6.91
CA THR A 92 5.12 11.55 -5.85
C THR A 92 5.05 12.95 -5.25
N ASP A 93 4.35 13.87 -5.93
CA ASP A 93 4.05 15.22 -5.46
C ASP A 93 2.52 15.37 -5.31
N PRO A 94 1.98 15.30 -4.07
CA PRO A 94 0.54 15.42 -3.85
C PRO A 94 0.00 16.80 -4.24
N SER A 95 0.84 17.84 -4.36
CA SER A 95 0.39 19.16 -4.83
C SER A 95 0.00 19.18 -6.31
N LYS A 96 0.30 18.12 -7.06
CA LYS A 96 -0.01 17.98 -8.49
C LYS A 96 -1.28 17.19 -8.77
N ILE A 97 -1.97 16.71 -7.73
CA ILE A 97 -3.17 15.90 -7.89
C ILE A 97 -4.35 16.80 -8.24
N THR A 98 -4.44 17.16 -9.52
CA THR A 98 -5.49 18.00 -10.09
C THR A 98 -5.98 17.45 -11.42
N LEU A 99 -7.28 17.58 -11.68
CA LEU A 99 -7.94 17.10 -12.90
C LEU A 99 -9.20 17.89 -13.24
N GLU A 100 -9.59 17.83 -14.51
CA GLU A 100 -10.78 18.48 -15.05
C GLU A 100 -11.95 17.50 -15.07
N LEU A 101 -13.05 17.86 -14.38
CA LEU A 101 -14.21 16.99 -14.26
C LEU A 101 -15.46 17.64 -14.88
N PRO A 102 -16.13 16.99 -15.85
CA PRO A 102 -17.47 17.37 -16.25
C PRO A 102 -18.44 17.41 -15.06
N GLU A 103 -19.10 18.55 -14.87
CA GLU A 103 -19.98 18.82 -13.73
C GLU A 103 -21.26 17.95 -13.73
N ILE A 104 -21.65 17.44 -14.90
CA ILE A 104 -22.83 16.60 -15.08
C ILE A 104 -22.69 15.20 -14.46
N ASN A 105 -21.45 14.76 -14.19
CA ASN A 105 -21.19 13.43 -13.66
C ASN A 105 -20.93 13.47 -12.14
N THR A 106 -21.04 12.29 -11.54
CA THR A 106 -20.64 12.03 -10.16
C THR A 106 -19.40 11.14 -10.15
N TYR A 107 -18.48 11.36 -9.23
CA TYR A 107 -17.16 10.71 -9.23
C TYR A 107 -16.88 9.92 -7.96
N LYS A 108 -16.13 8.82 -8.14
CA LYS A 108 -15.47 8.07 -7.08
C LYS A 108 -13.97 8.22 -7.26
N PHE A 109 -13.27 8.48 -6.16
CA PHE A 109 -11.81 8.49 -6.12
C PHE A 109 -11.35 7.39 -5.19
N GLU A 110 -10.36 6.63 -5.62
CA GLU A 110 -9.75 5.54 -4.86
C GLU A 110 -8.24 5.74 -4.88
N CYS A 111 -7.61 5.72 -3.70
CA CYS A 111 -6.19 6.01 -3.56
C CYS A 111 -5.51 4.95 -2.68
N ILE A 112 -4.38 4.43 -3.16
CA ILE A 112 -3.40 3.73 -2.34
C ILE A 112 -2.13 4.56 -2.28
N ALA A 113 -1.53 4.62 -1.10
CA ALA A 113 -0.21 5.19 -0.93
C ALA A 113 0.75 4.15 -0.37
N ILE A 114 1.97 4.10 -0.89
CA ILE A 114 3.05 3.25 -0.39
C ILE A 114 4.17 4.14 0.12
N GLN A 115 4.63 3.85 1.33
CA GLN A 115 5.72 4.57 2.00
C GLN A 115 6.76 3.57 2.48
N ASP A 116 8.01 3.82 2.10
CA ASP A 116 9.15 2.97 2.43
C ASP A 116 9.40 2.85 3.94
N TYR A 117 9.86 1.66 4.34
CA TYR A 117 10.31 1.34 5.69
C TYR A 117 11.59 0.48 5.62
N GLU A 118 11.58 -0.76 6.09
CA GLU A 118 12.70 -1.70 5.98
C GLU A 118 12.86 -2.22 4.55
N ASP A 119 11.73 -2.43 3.87
CA ASP A 119 11.66 -2.64 2.44
C ASP A 119 11.36 -1.35 1.71
N LYS A 120 11.88 -1.28 0.49
CA LYS A 120 11.72 -0.14 -0.42
C LYS A 120 10.90 -0.56 -1.62
N LEU A 121 9.92 0.24 -1.99
CA LEU A 121 9.12 0.02 -3.17
C LEU A 121 10.01 -0.04 -4.42
N PHE A 122 9.82 -1.07 -5.26
CA PHE A 122 10.57 -1.20 -6.50
C PHE A 122 10.16 -0.15 -7.52
N HIS A 123 11.15 0.43 -8.18
CA HIS A 123 10.96 1.23 -9.37
C HIS A 123 12.20 1.20 -10.26
N GLU A 124 11.99 1.40 -11.56
CA GLU A 124 13.05 1.69 -12.52
C GLU A 124 12.79 3.07 -13.11
N ASN A 125 13.67 4.03 -12.80
CA ASN A 125 13.45 5.45 -13.07
C ASN A 125 12.11 5.93 -12.44
N LEU A 126 11.15 6.36 -13.27
CA LEU A 126 9.82 6.78 -12.83
C LEU A 126 8.79 5.64 -12.92
N SER A 127 9.16 4.46 -13.42
CA SER A 127 8.26 3.35 -13.68
C SER A 127 8.15 2.44 -12.46
N TYR A 128 6.90 2.19 -12.03
CA TYR A 128 6.56 1.35 -10.89
C TYR A 128 5.80 0.10 -11.33
N GLU A 129 6.10 -1.03 -10.68
CA GLU A 129 5.38 -2.30 -10.86
C GLU A 129 4.29 -2.46 -9.80
N LYS A 130 4.03 -3.67 -9.27
CA LYS A 130 2.99 -3.88 -8.25
C LYS A 130 3.29 -3.05 -7.00
N PRO A 131 2.28 -2.36 -6.44
CA PRO A 131 0.84 -2.53 -6.70
C PRO A 131 0.27 -1.59 -7.79
N PHE A 132 1.13 -0.90 -8.53
CA PHE A 132 0.78 0.21 -9.42
C PHE A 132 0.71 -0.17 -10.91
N LEU A 133 0.40 -1.42 -11.24
CA LEU A 133 0.19 -1.80 -12.64
C LEU A 133 -1.12 -1.22 -13.20
N HIS A 134 -1.15 -0.87 -14.49
CA HIS A 134 -2.36 -0.42 -15.19
C HIS A 134 -2.75 -1.34 -16.34
N GLY A 135 -4.02 -1.25 -16.77
CA GLY A 135 -4.54 -1.96 -17.94
C GLY A 135 -4.24 -3.47 -17.87
N ASP A 136 -3.62 -3.99 -18.93
CA ASP A 136 -3.14 -5.37 -19.03
C ASP A 136 -1.83 -5.60 -18.23
N GLN A 137 -1.83 -5.20 -16.95
CA GLN A 137 -0.73 -5.38 -15.99
C GLN A 137 0.61 -4.77 -16.42
N LYS A 138 0.57 -3.58 -17.03
CA LYS A 138 1.77 -2.83 -17.44
C LYS A 138 2.31 -2.00 -16.27
N PRO A 139 3.64 -1.84 -16.14
CA PRO A 139 4.23 -0.86 -15.23
C PRO A 139 3.69 0.55 -15.51
N THR A 140 3.60 1.38 -14.48
CA THR A 140 3.04 2.74 -14.59
C THR A 140 4.06 3.77 -14.15
N GLU A 141 4.19 4.85 -14.90
CA GLU A 141 5.10 5.95 -14.59
C GLU A 141 4.49 6.97 -13.62
N ALA A 142 5.26 7.40 -12.61
CA ALA A 142 4.93 8.52 -11.74
C ALA A 142 5.15 9.87 -12.43
N THR A 143 4.25 10.20 -13.34
CA THR A 143 4.29 11.45 -14.12
C THR A 143 3.70 12.65 -13.37
N ASN A 144 3.12 12.44 -12.18
CA ASN A 144 2.40 13.47 -11.43
C ASN A 144 1.24 14.10 -12.24
N THR A 145 0.62 13.31 -13.11
CA THR A 145 -0.54 13.73 -13.91
C THR A 145 -1.55 12.59 -14.02
N PHE A 146 -2.81 12.94 -14.27
CA PHE A 146 -3.84 11.96 -14.60
C PHE A 146 -3.81 11.60 -16.08
N ILE A 147 -3.92 10.31 -16.37
CA ILE A 147 -4.20 9.73 -17.68
C ILE A 147 -5.71 9.48 -17.76
N TYR A 148 -6.40 10.18 -18.65
CA TYR A 148 -7.83 9.96 -18.89
C TYR A 148 -8.03 8.71 -19.74
N SER A 149 -8.80 7.76 -19.22
CA SER A 149 -9.11 6.52 -19.92
C SER A 149 -10.45 5.96 -19.46
N THR A 150 -11.29 5.59 -20.42
CA THR A 150 -12.54 4.87 -20.17
C THR A 150 -12.38 3.36 -20.23
N SER A 151 -11.21 2.86 -20.65
CA SER A 151 -10.91 1.42 -20.78
C SER A 151 -9.90 0.92 -19.74
N GLU A 152 -9.01 1.76 -19.25
CA GLU A 152 -7.91 1.41 -18.35
C GLU A 152 -7.96 2.18 -17.03
N ASN A 153 -7.43 1.56 -15.98
CA ASN A 153 -7.17 2.11 -14.65
C ASN A 153 -5.97 1.34 -14.07
N LEU A 154 -5.47 1.77 -12.91
CA LEU A 154 -4.61 0.93 -12.08
C LEU A 154 -5.40 -0.32 -11.66
N CYS A 155 -4.87 -1.51 -11.89
CA CYS A 155 -5.66 -2.75 -11.88
C CYS A 155 -5.34 -3.70 -10.71
N VAL A 156 -4.25 -3.49 -9.98
CA VAL A 156 -3.80 -4.40 -8.89
C VAL A 156 -3.57 -3.69 -7.56
N LEU A 157 -4.11 -2.48 -7.40
CA LEU A 157 -3.97 -1.65 -6.19
C LEU A 157 -4.26 -2.46 -4.90
N LYS A 158 -5.40 -3.16 -4.89
CA LYS A 158 -5.89 -3.89 -3.70
C LYS A 158 -5.22 -5.26 -3.48
N GLU A 159 -4.34 -5.69 -4.38
CA GLU A 159 -3.59 -6.93 -4.17
C GLU A 159 -2.56 -6.77 -3.04
N GLY A 160 -2.19 -7.90 -2.45
CA GLY A 160 -1.18 -7.95 -1.40
C GLY A 160 0.26 -8.02 -1.89
N TYR A 161 0.48 -8.34 -3.17
CA TYR A 161 1.82 -8.46 -3.73
C TYR A 161 2.38 -7.09 -4.11
N ILE A 162 3.61 -6.83 -3.70
CA ILE A 162 4.34 -5.58 -3.96
C ILE A 162 5.74 -5.94 -4.44
N ASN A 163 6.20 -5.31 -5.52
CA ASN A 163 7.58 -5.42 -5.94
C ASN A 163 8.45 -4.55 -5.03
N ILE A 164 9.57 -5.09 -4.53
CA ILE A 164 10.51 -4.37 -3.68
C ILE A 164 11.92 -4.40 -4.27
N MET A 165 12.73 -3.37 -4.00
CA MET A 165 14.05 -3.18 -4.62
C MET A 165 15.02 -4.37 -4.49
N LYS A 166 14.88 -5.18 -3.43
CA LYS A 166 15.81 -6.28 -3.12
C LYS A 166 15.43 -7.61 -3.77
N GLN A 167 14.25 -7.72 -4.39
CA GLN A 167 13.70 -8.98 -4.89
C GLN A 167 13.21 -8.84 -6.33
N LYS A 168 13.46 -9.87 -7.14
CA LYS A 168 13.00 -9.90 -8.53
C LYS A 168 11.50 -10.19 -8.61
N GLU A 169 11.00 -11.08 -7.75
CA GLU A 169 9.60 -11.45 -7.71
C GLU A 169 8.84 -10.59 -6.68
N PRO A 170 7.55 -10.29 -6.91
CA PRO A 170 6.73 -9.58 -5.95
C PRO A 170 6.64 -10.33 -4.61
N THR A 171 6.80 -9.61 -3.50
CA THR A 171 6.62 -10.16 -2.15
C THR A 171 5.21 -9.90 -1.64
N LYS A 172 4.63 -10.88 -0.94
CA LYS A 172 3.28 -10.81 -0.37
C LYS A 172 3.26 -10.13 1.00
N PHE A 173 4.37 -10.19 1.74
CA PHE A 173 4.47 -9.67 3.11
C PHE A 173 5.67 -8.73 3.29
N PRO A 174 5.83 -7.71 2.42
CA PRO A 174 6.90 -6.72 2.56
C PRO A 174 6.79 -5.97 3.88
N CYS A 175 7.94 -5.55 4.41
CA CYS A 175 8.01 -4.65 5.56
C CYS A 175 7.93 -3.19 5.08
N ILE A 176 6.72 -2.74 4.75
CA ILE A 176 6.43 -1.43 4.14
C ILE A 176 5.07 -0.89 4.59
N TYR A 177 4.89 0.44 4.56
CA TYR A 177 3.60 1.05 4.88
C TYR A 177 2.70 1.15 3.66
N LYS A 178 1.48 0.62 3.82
CA LYS A 178 0.39 0.76 2.87
C LYS A 178 -0.75 1.56 3.48
N TYR A 179 -1.16 2.60 2.75
CA TYR A 179 -2.31 3.42 3.08
C TYR A 179 -3.39 3.23 2.03
N TYR A 180 -4.64 3.39 2.45
CA TYR A 180 -5.78 3.29 1.56
C TYR A 180 -6.90 4.23 1.98
N GLY A 181 -7.59 4.77 0.99
CA GLY A 181 -8.82 5.53 1.20
C GLY A 181 -9.56 5.73 -0.11
N PHE A 182 -10.85 6.04 0.03
CA PHE A 182 -11.69 6.38 -1.10
C PHE A 182 -12.78 7.36 -0.68
N ILE A 183 -13.31 8.08 -1.66
CA ILE A 183 -14.56 8.83 -1.54
C ILE A 183 -15.47 8.46 -2.70
N GLU A 184 -16.76 8.49 -2.44
CA GLU A 184 -17.81 8.20 -3.42
C GLU A 184 -18.76 9.38 -3.53
N ASP A 185 -19.49 9.42 -4.62
CA ASP A 185 -20.55 10.37 -4.90
C ASP A 185 -20.13 11.86 -4.90
N TYR A 186 -18.85 12.13 -5.22
CA TYR A 186 -18.35 13.50 -5.37
C TYR A 186 -18.98 14.19 -6.59
N LYS A 187 -19.50 15.40 -6.37
CA LYS A 187 -20.06 16.24 -7.44
C LYS A 187 -19.19 17.48 -7.62
N PRO A 188 -18.66 17.75 -8.83
CA PRO A 188 -17.84 18.94 -9.05
C PRO A 188 -18.59 20.25 -8.79
N THR A 189 -19.91 20.26 -8.94
CA THR A 189 -20.77 21.41 -8.60
C THR A 189 -20.75 21.77 -7.12
N SER A 190 -20.26 20.90 -6.24
CA SER A 190 -20.05 21.24 -4.84
C SER A 190 -18.92 22.28 -4.69
N ASN A 191 -19.07 23.20 -3.74
CA ASN A 191 -18.00 24.14 -3.37
C ASN A 191 -16.97 23.51 -2.41
N ILE A 192 -17.06 22.19 -2.19
CA ILE A 192 -16.20 21.44 -1.29
C ILE A 192 -15.12 20.77 -2.13
N LEU A 193 -13.86 20.95 -1.74
CA LEU A 193 -12.76 20.21 -2.35
C LEU A 193 -12.83 18.75 -1.89
N PRO A 194 -12.66 17.76 -2.79
CA PRO A 194 -12.62 16.38 -2.38
C PRO A 194 -11.36 16.14 -1.53
N GLU A 195 -11.55 15.48 -0.40
CA GLU A 195 -10.47 15.03 0.48
C GLU A 195 -10.60 13.53 0.70
N ILE A 196 -9.53 12.78 0.43
CA ILE A 196 -9.45 11.37 0.79
C ILE A 196 -8.66 11.26 2.09
N TYR A 197 -9.30 10.72 3.12
CA TYR A 197 -8.61 10.30 4.32
C TYR A 197 -7.95 8.94 4.09
N LEU A 198 -6.62 8.89 4.13
CA LEU A 198 -5.82 7.68 3.93
C LEU A 198 -5.50 7.02 5.27
N LYS A 199 -6.09 5.85 5.51
CA LYS A 199 -5.84 5.04 6.71
C LYS A 199 -4.64 4.12 6.51
N LYS A 200 -3.84 3.94 7.56
CA LYS A 200 -2.82 2.89 7.65
C LYS A 200 -3.49 1.53 7.62
N LEU A 201 -3.27 0.77 6.55
CA LEU A 201 -3.72 -0.61 6.40
C LEU A 201 -2.54 -1.57 6.55
N VAL A 202 -1.81 -1.39 7.64
CA VAL A 202 -0.73 -2.27 8.10
C VAL A 202 -1.05 -2.84 9.47
N TYR A 203 -0.39 -3.93 9.83
CA TYR A 203 -0.30 -4.46 11.19
C TYR A 203 1.17 -4.68 11.54
N GLY A 204 1.51 -4.57 12.81
CA GLY A 204 2.83 -4.79 13.34
C GLY A 204 2.93 -6.13 14.07
N LEU A 205 4.02 -6.85 13.90
CA LEU A 205 4.36 -8.05 14.67
C LEU A 205 5.68 -7.80 15.37
N HIS A 206 5.71 -7.89 16.70
CA HIS A 206 6.93 -7.72 17.48
C HIS A 206 7.26 -9.02 18.20
N PHE A 207 8.24 -9.76 17.66
CA PHE A 207 8.64 -11.05 18.19
C PHE A 207 9.76 -10.90 19.22
N LYS A 208 9.52 -11.47 20.41
CA LYS A 208 10.47 -11.57 21.52
C LYS A 208 10.67 -13.03 21.87
N ILE A 209 11.69 -13.67 21.30
CA ILE A 209 11.89 -15.12 21.42
C ILE A 209 13.13 -15.40 22.24
N LYS A 210 12.95 -16.11 23.35
CA LYS A 210 14.06 -16.62 24.14
C LYS A 210 14.56 -17.94 23.53
N PRO A 211 15.87 -18.06 23.25
CA PRO A 211 16.46 -19.30 22.79
C PRO A 211 16.07 -20.49 23.68
N PRO A 212 15.79 -21.68 23.09
CA PRO A 212 15.52 -22.87 23.88
C PRO A 212 16.78 -23.32 24.62
N LYS A 213 16.64 -24.12 25.68
CA LYS A 213 17.80 -24.73 26.35
C LYS A 213 18.54 -25.75 25.47
N GLU A 214 17.83 -26.37 24.54
CA GLU A 214 18.34 -27.37 23.61
C GLU A 214 17.59 -27.32 22.29
N GLY A 215 18.24 -27.79 21.21
CA GLY A 215 17.59 -27.93 19.91
C GLY A 215 17.27 -26.60 19.24
N THR A 216 16.13 -26.51 18.56
CA THR A 216 15.76 -25.36 17.73
C THR A 216 14.25 -25.13 17.71
N ILE A 217 13.84 -23.88 17.90
CA ILE A 217 12.47 -23.39 17.71
C ILE A 217 12.36 -22.82 16.30
N GLU A 218 11.28 -23.14 15.62
CA GLU A 218 10.86 -22.57 14.35
C GLU A 218 9.44 -22.04 14.52
N ILE A 219 9.21 -20.79 14.14
CA ILE A 219 7.89 -20.15 14.16
C ILE A 219 7.59 -19.75 12.73
N SER A 220 6.61 -20.40 12.12
CA SER A 220 6.09 -20.00 10.82
C SER A 220 4.81 -19.19 10.98
N TYR A 221 4.64 -18.21 10.12
CA TYR A 221 3.50 -17.29 10.13
C TYR A 221 3.15 -16.89 8.70
N ASN A 222 2.09 -16.09 8.54
CA ASN A 222 1.62 -15.67 7.22
C ASN A 222 1.35 -16.86 6.26
N ASN A 223 0.66 -17.88 6.78
CA ASN A 223 0.37 -19.14 6.07
C ASN A 223 1.62 -19.94 5.66
N ASN A 224 2.65 -19.93 6.50
CA ASN A 224 3.93 -20.63 6.30
C ASN A 224 4.80 -20.06 5.18
N GLU A 225 4.54 -18.82 4.74
CA GLU A 225 5.41 -18.12 3.79
C GLU A 225 6.58 -17.40 4.49
N GLU A 226 6.43 -17.08 5.78
CA GLU A 226 7.45 -16.46 6.61
C GLU A 226 7.81 -17.36 7.78
N TYR A 227 9.08 -17.35 8.21
CA TYR A 227 9.50 -18.10 9.38
C TYR A 227 10.67 -17.46 10.13
N ILE A 228 10.71 -17.68 11.43
CA ILE A 228 11.83 -17.33 12.32
C ILE A 228 12.38 -18.64 12.91
N LYS A 229 13.70 -18.82 12.88
CA LYS A 229 14.37 -20.01 13.41
C LYS A 229 15.41 -19.60 14.43
N ILE A 230 15.29 -20.12 15.66
CA ILE A 230 16.16 -19.81 16.80
C ILE A 230 16.67 -21.11 17.42
N SER A 231 17.98 -21.30 17.44
CA SER A 231 18.67 -22.43 18.06
C SER A 231 19.14 -22.10 19.47
N ALA A 232 19.49 -23.13 20.25
CA ALA A 232 19.88 -22.96 21.66
C ALA A 232 21.12 -22.08 21.90
N GLN A 233 22.01 -22.01 20.90
CA GLN A 233 23.22 -21.18 20.92
C GLN A 233 22.99 -19.72 20.50
N ASP A 234 21.81 -19.39 19.97
CA ASP A 234 21.50 -18.04 19.53
C ASP A 234 21.28 -17.12 20.73
N THR A 235 21.31 -15.81 20.49
CA THR A 235 20.96 -14.81 21.49
C THR A 235 19.45 -14.56 21.51
N PHE A 236 18.97 -13.80 22.50
CA PHE A 236 17.59 -13.33 22.53
C PHE A 236 17.20 -12.65 21.21
N TYR A 237 16.08 -13.08 20.62
CA TYR A 237 15.55 -12.50 19.40
C TYR A 237 14.54 -11.41 19.76
N ASP A 238 14.77 -10.20 19.26
CA ASP A 238 13.92 -9.04 19.47
C ASP A 238 13.82 -8.28 18.15
N HIS A 239 12.70 -8.43 17.45
CA HIS A 239 12.52 -7.81 16.13
C HIS A 239 11.05 -7.52 15.83
N SER A 240 10.81 -6.39 15.14
CA SER A 240 9.48 -5.94 14.75
C SER A 240 9.34 -5.90 13.23
N TYR A 241 8.20 -6.38 12.73
CA TYR A 241 7.83 -6.32 11.32
C TYR A 241 6.55 -5.49 11.17
N ILE A 242 6.49 -4.64 10.14
CA ILE A 242 5.29 -3.85 9.84
C ILE A 242 4.85 -4.20 8.43
N GLN A 243 3.74 -4.92 8.32
CA GLN A 243 3.31 -5.54 7.07
C GLN A 243 1.92 -5.05 6.65
N PRO A 244 1.68 -4.89 5.33
CA PRO A 244 0.37 -4.51 4.83
C PRO A 244 -0.62 -5.66 4.93
N PHE A 245 -1.90 -5.32 5.08
CA PHE A 245 -2.96 -6.28 4.79
C PHE A 245 -3.01 -6.56 3.29
N THR A 246 -3.20 -7.84 2.95
CA THR A 246 -3.10 -8.34 1.57
C THR A 246 -4.44 -8.44 0.84
N ASN A 247 -5.56 -8.26 1.56
CA ASN A 247 -6.90 -8.32 1.01
C ASN A 247 -7.89 -7.51 1.86
N LYS A 248 -9.13 -7.38 1.37
CA LYS A 248 -10.26 -6.76 2.09
C LYS A 248 -10.01 -5.30 2.54
N LEU A 249 -9.28 -4.53 1.73
CA LEU A 249 -8.91 -3.16 2.05
C LEU A 249 -10.13 -2.27 2.31
N ASP A 250 -11.23 -2.45 1.58
CA ASP A 250 -12.49 -1.71 1.80
C ASP A 250 -13.11 -2.02 3.17
N GLU A 251 -13.17 -3.30 3.55
CA GLU A 251 -13.68 -3.71 4.86
C GLU A 251 -12.78 -3.20 5.99
N LEU A 252 -11.45 -3.28 5.83
CA LEU A 252 -10.47 -2.75 6.79
C LEU A 252 -10.57 -1.23 6.94
N TYR A 253 -10.70 -0.51 5.83
CA TYR A 253 -10.89 0.94 5.83
C TYR A 253 -12.15 1.35 6.59
N LEU A 254 -13.23 0.57 6.44
CA LEU A 254 -14.49 0.78 7.13
C LEU A 254 -14.52 0.20 8.56
N ASN A 255 -13.39 -0.34 9.06
CA ASN A 255 -13.28 -1.06 10.35
C ASN A 255 -14.32 -2.20 10.49
N LYS A 256 -14.66 -2.86 9.39
CA LYS A 256 -15.62 -3.99 9.33
C LYS A 256 -14.92 -5.36 9.33
N PHE A 257 -13.59 -5.39 9.33
CA PHE A 257 -12.79 -6.61 9.30
C PHE A 257 -11.58 -6.48 10.22
N ASN A 258 -11.28 -7.59 10.91
CA ASN A 258 -10.02 -7.83 11.59
C ASN A 258 -9.36 -9.05 10.93
N GLY A 259 -8.04 -8.99 10.74
CA GLY A 259 -7.30 -10.11 10.18
C GLY A 259 -7.09 -11.21 11.21
N LYS A 260 -6.63 -12.35 10.71
CA LYS A 260 -6.20 -13.47 11.54
C LYS A 260 -4.79 -13.86 11.12
N LEU A 261 -3.89 -13.89 12.09
CA LEU A 261 -2.55 -14.43 11.95
C LEU A 261 -2.53 -15.82 12.58
N ILE A 262 -2.06 -16.80 11.82
CA ILE A 262 -1.81 -18.14 12.34
C ILE A 262 -0.30 -18.23 12.59
N LEU A 263 0.07 -18.56 13.83
CA LEU A 263 1.42 -18.85 14.26
C LEU A 263 1.54 -20.36 14.44
N ASP A 264 2.41 -20.98 13.67
CA ASP A 264 2.76 -22.39 13.79
C ASP A 264 4.13 -22.48 14.46
N LEU A 265 4.16 -23.08 15.65
CA LEU A 265 5.39 -23.24 16.41
C LEU A 265 5.82 -24.69 16.39
N LYS A 266 7.10 -24.92 16.04
CA LYS A 266 7.76 -26.21 16.04
C LYS A 266 9.03 -26.13 16.88
N TRP A 267 9.17 -27.01 17.87
CA TRP A 267 10.42 -27.18 18.61
C TRP A 267 10.98 -28.58 18.36
N THR A 268 12.20 -28.64 17.82
CA THR A 268 12.96 -29.87 17.65
C THR A 268 14.07 -29.91 18.67
N LYS A 269 14.04 -30.88 19.58
CA LYS A 269 15.05 -31.11 20.62
C LYS A 269 16.36 -31.66 20.05
N ALA A 270 17.41 -31.66 20.86
CA ALA A 270 18.71 -32.22 20.50
C ALA A 270 18.66 -33.74 20.23
N ASP A 271 17.76 -34.46 20.89
CA ASP A 271 17.53 -35.91 20.68
C ASP A 271 16.66 -36.22 19.44
N GLY A 272 16.20 -35.19 18.72
CA GLY A 272 15.34 -35.31 17.54
C GLY A 272 13.84 -35.32 17.84
N THR A 273 13.42 -35.30 19.11
CA THR A 273 11.99 -35.21 19.48
C THR A 273 11.40 -33.89 18.98
N VAL A 274 10.20 -33.94 18.39
CA VAL A 274 9.52 -32.77 17.83
C VAL A 274 8.21 -32.48 18.57
N TYR A 275 8.03 -31.22 18.97
CA TYR A 275 6.79 -30.68 19.51
C TYR A 275 6.23 -29.64 18.54
N GLN A 276 4.92 -29.64 18.33
CA GLN A 276 4.26 -28.66 17.47
C GLN A 276 2.98 -28.15 18.14
N ASP A 277 2.67 -26.88 17.92
CA ASP A 277 1.33 -26.36 18.15
C ASP A 277 1.04 -25.15 17.25
N GLN A 278 -0.23 -24.79 17.18
CA GLN A 278 -0.72 -23.68 16.37
C GLN A 278 -1.51 -22.70 17.22
N LYS A 279 -1.34 -21.40 16.99
CA LYS A 279 -2.13 -20.35 17.61
C LYS A 279 -2.65 -19.35 16.59
N THR A 280 -3.94 -19.07 16.67
CA THR A 280 -4.54 -17.95 15.95
C THR A 280 -4.52 -16.70 16.83
N VAL A 281 -4.05 -15.60 16.25
CA VAL A 281 -4.05 -14.24 16.81
C VAL A 281 -4.93 -13.38 15.94
N ASP A 282 -5.89 -12.68 16.53
CA ASP A 282 -6.65 -11.65 15.81
C ASP A 282 -5.76 -10.41 15.67
N ILE A 283 -5.57 -9.95 14.43
CA ILE A 283 -4.75 -8.79 14.10
C ILE A 283 -5.62 -7.64 13.63
N THR A 284 -5.29 -6.43 14.07
CA THR A 284 -6.03 -5.21 13.74
C THR A 284 -5.10 -4.22 13.05
N ARG A 285 -5.66 -3.34 12.22
CA ARG A 285 -4.85 -2.34 11.53
C ARG A 285 -4.27 -1.31 12.49
N ASN A 286 -3.18 -0.70 12.07
CA ASN A 286 -2.48 0.36 12.79
C ASN A 286 -2.15 -0.04 14.23
N THR A 287 -1.75 -1.30 14.42
CA THR A 287 -1.52 -1.92 15.73
C THR A 287 -0.29 -2.80 15.72
N MET A 288 0.56 -2.65 16.73
CA MET A 288 1.66 -3.56 17.04
C MET A 288 1.18 -4.72 17.93
N HIS A 289 1.40 -5.95 17.49
CA HIS A 289 1.12 -7.16 18.22
C HIS A 289 2.41 -7.71 18.81
N ASN A 290 2.60 -7.55 20.12
CA ASN A 290 3.76 -8.10 20.81
C ASN A 290 3.56 -9.59 21.05
N ILE A 291 4.50 -10.41 20.59
CA ILE A 291 4.48 -11.86 20.61
C ILE A 291 5.73 -12.32 21.34
N SER A 292 5.60 -12.62 22.64
CA SER A 292 6.72 -13.18 23.40
C SER A 292 6.62 -14.70 23.47
N ILE A 293 7.72 -15.39 23.17
CA ILE A 293 7.80 -16.85 23.11
C ILE A 293 8.96 -17.32 24.00
N GLU A 294 8.62 -18.12 25.00
CA GLU A 294 9.57 -18.84 25.83
C GLU A 294 9.14 -20.30 25.96
N VAL A 295 10.06 -21.20 25.59
CA VAL A 295 9.93 -22.63 25.84
C VAL A 295 10.69 -22.95 27.12
N SER A 296 9.98 -23.00 28.24
CA SER A 296 10.57 -23.26 29.57
C SER A 296 9.84 -24.42 30.27
N GLY A 297 10.59 -25.41 30.75
CA GLY A 297 10.07 -26.46 31.63
C GLY A 297 11.02 -27.64 31.78
N SER A 298 10.96 -28.33 32.92
CA SER A 298 11.46 -29.71 33.08
C SER A 298 10.50 -30.74 32.47
N ASP A 299 9.26 -30.33 32.17
CA ASP A 299 8.25 -31.11 31.46
C ASP A 299 7.94 -30.43 30.10
N PRO A 300 8.07 -31.12 28.95
CA PRO A 300 8.21 -30.48 27.62
C PRO A 300 6.90 -29.92 27.00
N LYS A 301 5.81 -29.82 27.76
CA LYS A 301 4.46 -29.58 27.22
C LYS A 301 3.98 -28.13 27.27
N GLN A 302 4.86 -27.17 27.61
CA GLN A 302 4.45 -25.79 27.87
C GLN A 302 5.38 -24.79 27.15
N CYS A 303 4.79 -23.98 26.27
CA CYS A 303 5.30 -22.73 25.76
C CYS A 303 4.49 -21.60 26.39
N LYS A 304 5.13 -20.51 26.79
CA LYS A 304 4.39 -19.30 27.18
C LYS A 304 4.33 -18.38 25.98
N LEU A 305 3.11 -18.06 25.55
CA LEU A 305 2.85 -17.01 24.57
C LEU A 305 2.25 -15.81 25.29
N LYS A 306 2.89 -14.66 25.21
CA LYS A 306 2.30 -13.42 25.70
C LYS A 306 1.89 -12.54 24.53
N LEU A 307 0.61 -12.13 24.51
CA LEU A 307 0.07 -11.16 23.57
C LEU A 307 -0.26 -9.88 24.33
N ASP A 308 0.41 -8.78 23.98
CA ASP A 308 0.19 -7.45 24.58
C ASP A 308 -0.21 -6.42 23.53
N ASN A 309 -1.40 -5.82 23.69
CA ASN A 309 -1.81 -4.55 23.08
C ASN A 309 -3.08 -3.98 23.77
N ASP A 310 -3.33 -2.68 23.71
CA ASP A 310 -4.42 -1.97 24.44
C ASP A 310 -5.84 -2.54 24.19
N GLU A 311 -6.12 -3.11 23.02
CA GLU A 311 -7.37 -3.83 22.72
C GLU A 311 -7.32 -5.31 23.13
N MET A 312 -6.14 -5.92 23.04
CA MET A 312 -5.86 -7.28 23.50
C MET A 312 -5.25 -7.18 24.90
N LYS A 313 -6.07 -6.79 25.89
CA LYS A 313 -5.69 -6.74 27.32
C LYS A 313 -4.61 -7.79 27.60
N GLN A 314 -3.43 -7.38 28.07
CA GLN A 314 -2.28 -8.25 28.34
C GLN A 314 -2.74 -9.65 28.73
N LYS A 315 -2.63 -10.56 27.76
CA LYS A 315 -3.14 -11.93 27.92
C LYS A 315 -1.93 -12.82 27.85
N ASP A 316 -1.50 -13.24 29.04
CA ASP A 316 -0.65 -14.41 29.13
C ASP A 316 -1.48 -15.60 28.64
N ILE A 317 -1.02 -16.22 27.55
CA ILE A 317 -1.60 -17.42 26.98
C ILE A 317 -0.62 -18.55 27.27
N GLU A 318 -0.99 -19.44 28.18
CA GLU A 318 -0.33 -20.73 28.26
C GLU A 318 -0.61 -21.51 26.97
N TRP A 319 0.48 -21.83 26.26
CA TRP A 319 0.45 -22.49 24.97
C TRP A 319 0.96 -23.93 25.15
N HIS A 320 0.10 -24.92 24.98
CA HIS A 320 0.43 -26.31 25.28
C HIS A 320 0.78 -27.09 24.02
N PHE A 321 2.01 -27.58 23.96
CA PHE A 321 2.47 -28.40 22.85
C PHE A 321 1.68 -29.72 22.72
N LYS A 322 1.40 -30.10 21.48
CA LYS A 322 0.93 -31.45 21.15
C LYS A 322 2.13 -32.31 20.74
N ILE A 323 2.17 -33.52 21.28
CA ILE A 323 3.14 -34.55 20.89
C ILE A 323 2.57 -35.26 19.65
N LYS A 324 3.40 -35.48 18.64
CA LYS A 324 3.04 -36.29 17.46
C LYS A 324 3.40 -37.75 17.65
#